data_AF-S2EWA9-F1
#
_entry.id   AF-S2EWA9-F1
#
_cell.length_a   1.000
_cell.length_b   1.000
_cell.length_c   1.000
_cell.angle_alpha   90.00
_cell.angle_beta   90.00
_cell.angle_gamma   90.00
#
_symmetry.space_group_name_H-M   'P 1'
#
loop_
_entity.id
_entity.type
_entity.pdbx_description
1 polymer ?
#
loop_
_entity_poly.entity_id
_entity_poly.type
_entity_poly.pdbx_seq_one_letter_code
_entity_poly.pdbx_strand_id
1 'polypeptide(L)'
;MIQQGTGLQEFKLENGQSVHGARKGDYVMYVDGSTAQIITGAGQVNNDVALVGSLLSNGDEIINTPQDGLVFVAREGESMVKDFLPSIAD
;
A
#
# COMPACT_ATOMS: atom_id res chain seq x y z
N MET A 1 4.01 5.05 -10.36
CA MET A 1 5.12 4.39 -9.63
C MET A 1 5.27 5.04 -8.27
N ILE A 2 5.46 4.26 -7.22
CA ILE A 2 5.81 4.80 -5.89
C ILE A 2 7.29 5.20 -5.93
N GLN A 3 7.62 6.45 -5.62
CA GLN A 3 9.00 6.93 -5.69
C GLN A 3 9.87 6.38 -4.55
N GLN A 4 9.34 6.43 -3.32
CA GLN A 4 10.00 5.92 -2.12
C GLN A 4 8.93 5.63 -1.07
N GLY A 5 8.89 4.39 -0.58
CA GLY A 5 8.05 4.05 0.57
C GLY A 5 8.65 4.59 1.86
N THR A 6 7.80 4.98 2.82
CA THR A 6 8.22 5.44 4.16
C THR A 6 7.81 4.47 5.27
N GLY A 7 7.37 3.26 4.90
CA GLY A 7 7.01 2.18 5.81
C GLY A 7 8.22 1.65 6.58
N LEU A 8 7.93 1.06 7.74
CA LEU A 8 8.95 0.45 8.61
C LEU A 8 9.49 -0.86 8.02
N GLN A 9 8.73 -1.51 7.14
CA GLN A 9 9.10 -2.77 6.53
C GLN A 9 10.09 -2.54 5.39
N GLU A 10 11.16 -3.31 5.36
CA GLU A 10 12.08 -3.38 4.24
C GLU A 10 11.82 -4.65 3.42
N PHE A 11 11.88 -4.50 2.10
CA PHE A 11 11.67 -5.55 1.13
C PHE A 11 12.90 -5.67 0.24
N LYS A 12 13.35 -6.91 0.05
CA LYS A 12 14.37 -7.21 -0.95
C LYS A 12 13.68 -7.61 -2.25
N LEU A 13 13.88 -6.81 -3.29
CA LEU A 13 13.34 -7.07 -4.62
C LEU A 13 14.21 -8.10 -5.38
N GLU A 14 13.69 -8.69 -6.46
CA GLU A 14 14.40 -9.68 -7.28
C GLU A 14 15.75 -9.16 -7.80
N ASN A 15 15.79 -7.87 -8.15
CA ASN A 15 17.01 -7.22 -8.64
C ASN A 15 18.07 -6.97 -7.54
N GLY A 16 17.81 -7.42 -6.32
CA GLY A 16 18.70 -7.32 -5.17
C GLY A 16 18.60 -6.02 -4.38
N GLN A 17 17.79 -5.05 -4.82
CA GLN A 17 17.60 -3.79 -4.10
C GLN A 17 16.78 -4.00 -2.83
N SER A 18 17.20 -3.37 -1.73
CA SER A 18 16.39 -3.20 -0.52
C SER A 18 15.60 -1.90 -0.63
N VAL A 19 14.29 -1.97 -0.46
CA VAL A 19 13.38 -0.82 -0.50
C VAL A 19 12.45 -0.82 0.70
N HIS A 20 12.04 0.35 1.17
CA HIS A 20 11.00 0.45 2.18
C HIS A 20 9.61 0.23 1.55
N GLY A 21 8.71 -0.39 2.31
CA GLY A 21 7.31 -0.52 1.96
C GLY A 21 6.63 0.82 1.82
N ALA A 22 5.73 0.94 0.85
CA ALA A 22 4.85 2.09 0.78
C ALA A 22 3.79 2.02 1.89
N ARG A 23 3.32 3.18 2.34
CA ARG A 23 2.25 3.32 3.33
C ARG A 23 1.29 4.44 2.98
N LYS A 24 0.14 4.47 3.65
CA LYS A 24 -0.77 5.62 3.63
C LYS A 24 0.01 6.90 3.93
N GLY A 25 -0.22 7.92 3.10
CA GLY A 25 0.47 9.20 3.14
C GLY A 25 1.59 9.35 2.10
N ASP A 26 2.15 8.25 1.60
CA ASP A 26 3.14 8.26 0.51
C ASP A 26 2.48 8.64 -0.82
N TYR A 27 3.28 8.98 -1.83
CA TYR A 27 2.81 9.44 -3.13
C TYR A 27 3.19 8.48 -4.26
N VAL A 28 2.24 8.32 -5.18
CA VAL A 28 2.43 7.71 -6.49
C VAL A 28 2.67 8.82 -7.50
N MET A 29 3.71 8.69 -8.32
CA MET A 29 3.98 9.56 -9.47
C MET A 29 3.55 8.88 -10.77
N TYR A 30 2.86 9.62 -11.64
CA TYR A 30 2.45 9.19 -12.97
C TYR A 30 3.44 9.63 -14.04
N VAL A 31 3.29 9.10 -15.25
CA VAL A 31 4.18 9.38 -16.39
C VAL A 31 4.14 10.86 -16.81
N ASP A 32 3.00 11.51 -16.63
CA ASP A 32 2.81 12.94 -16.90
C ASP A 32 3.39 13.85 -15.79
N GLY A 33 3.99 13.27 -14.74
CA GLY A 33 4.56 13.98 -13.60
C GLY A 33 3.54 14.38 -12.53
N SER A 34 2.25 14.10 -12.73
CA SER A 34 1.25 14.28 -11.68
C SER A 34 1.48 13.28 -10.54
N THR A 35 0.93 13.60 -9.36
CA THR A 35 1.01 12.72 -8.19
C THR A 35 -0.36 12.51 -7.56
N ALA A 36 -0.52 11.35 -6.93
CA ALA A 36 -1.66 11.04 -6.07
C ALA A 36 -1.18 10.43 -4.77
N GLN A 37 -1.81 10.79 -3.66
CA GLN A 37 -1.46 10.27 -2.34
C GLN A 37 -2.14 8.91 -2.11
N ILE A 38 -1.45 7.98 -1.47
CA ILE A 38 -2.04 6.73 -0.99
C ILE A 38 -2.89 7.03 0.24
N ILE A 39 -4.20 6.75 0.17
CA ILE A 39 -5.16 7.13 1.22
C ILE A 39 -5.74 5.95 2.01
N THR A 40 -5.58 4.71 1.52
CA THR A 40 -5.95 3.49 2.25
C THR A 40 -4.80 2.48 2.29
N GLY A 41 -4.85 1.53 3.22
CA GLY A 41 -3.80 0.54 3.44
C GLY A 41 -4.24 -0.56 4.40
N ALA A 42 -3.29 -1.24 5.02
CA ALA A 42 -3.53 -2.36 5.94
C ALA A 42 -4.10 -1.94 7.32
N GLY A 43 -4.33 -0.64 7.54
CA GLY A 43 -4.78 -0.07 8.81
C GLY A 43 -3.63 0.27 9.77
N GLN A 44 -3.92 1.11 10.77
CA GLN A 44 -2.93 1.70 11.67
C GLN A 44 -2.15 0.65 12.45
N VAL A 45 -2.82 -0.42 12.91
CA VAL A 45 -2.17 -1.50 13.67
C VAL A 45 -1.11 -2.23 12.84
N ASN A 46 -1.26 -2.18 11.51
CA ASN A 46 -0.37 -2.75 10.52
C ASN A 46 0.52 -1.68 9.87
N ASN A 47 0.75 -0.55 10.56
CA ASN A 47 1.55 0.60 10.11
C ASN A 47 1.06 1.25 8.81
N ASP A 48 -0.23 1.11 8.49
CA ASP A 48 -0.84 1.63 7.27
C ASP A 48 -0.11 1.22 5.98
N VAL A 49 0.53 0.04 5.96
CA VAL A 49 1.24 -0.46 4.77
C VAL A 49 0.28 -0.49 3.57
N ALA A 50 0.72 0.05 2.45
CA ALA A 50 -0.05 0.06 1.21
C ALA A 50 -0.08 -1.35 0.62
N LEU A 51 -1.24 -1.77 0.12
CA LEU A 51 -1.47 -3.09 -0.46
C LEU A 51 -1.93 -2.96 -1.92
N VAL A 52 -1.90 -4.07 -2.65
CA VAL A 52 -2.77 -4.19 -3.83
C VAL A 52 -4.21 -4.05 -3.34
N GLY A 53 -4.99 -3.15 -3.95
CA GLY A 53 -6.31 -2.71 -3.44
C GLY A 53 -6.30 -1.38 -2.70
N SER A 54 -5.13 -0.82 -2.36
CA SER A 54 -5.06 0.52 -1.76
C SER A 54 -5.50 1.59 -2.76
N LEU A 55 -6.32 2.52 -2.29
CA LEU A 55 -6.86 3.63 -3.06
C LEU A 55 -5.96 4.85 -2.99
N LEU A 56 -5.97 5.61 -4.08
CA LEU A 56 -5.23 6.85 -4.27
C LEU A 56 -6.20 8.04 -4.22
N SER A 57 -5.68 9.22 -3.87
CA SER A 57 -6.48 10.44 -3.72
C SER A 57 -7.17 10.91 -5.00
N ASN A 58 -6.76 10.40 -6.16
CA ASN A 58 -7.35 10.69 -7.46
C ASN A 58 -8.41 9.63 -7.88
N GLY A 59 -8.73 8.67 -7.03
CA GLY A 59 -9.69 7.60 -7.30
C GLY A 59 -9.10 6.33 -7.91
N ASP A 60 -7.81 6.33 -8.23
CA ASP A 60 -7.12 5.14 -8.75
C ASP A 60 -6.81 4.13 -7.63
N GLU A 61 -6.45 2.91 -8.03
CA GLU A 61 -6.12 1.80 -7.13
C GLU A 61 -4.72 1.24 -7.44
N ILE A 62 -3.99 0.83 -6.40
CA ILE A 62 -2.75 0.05 -6.57
C ILE A 62 -3.13 -1.36 -7.02
N ILE A 63 -2.84 -1.70 -8.27
CA ILE A 63 -3.20 -3.00 -8.88
C ILE A 63 -2.06 -4.03 -8.90
N ASN A 64 -0.83 -3.63 -8.56
CA ASN A 64 0.34 -4.53 -8.59
C ASN A 64 1.42 -4.06 -7.62
N THR A 65 2.33 -4.96 -7.26
CA THR A 65 3.51 -4.72 -6.42
C THR A 65 4.76 -5.35 -7.03
N PRO A 66 5.96 -4.75 -6.87
CA PRO A 66 7.23 -5.36 -7.29
C PRO A 66 7.69 -6.55 -6.44
N GLN A 67 6.97 -6.88 -5.37
CA GLN A 67 7.32 -7.96 -4.45
C GLN A 67 6.70 -9.28 -4.92
N ASP A 68 7.48 -10.36 -4.99
CA ASP A 68 6.93 -11.69 -5.32
C ASP A 68 6.23 -12.38 -4.14
N GLY A 69 6.33 -11.80 -2.94
CA GLY A 69 5.73 -12.38 -1.75
C GLY A 69 5.69 -11.43 -0.56
N LEU A 70 4.48 -11.27 -0.02
CA LEU A 70 4.12 -10.97 1.38
C LEU A 70 2.59 -10.80 1.37
N VAL A 71 1.87 -11.45 2.28
CA VAL A 71 0.41 -11.34 2.36
C VAL A 71 -0.05 -11.08 3.79
N PHE A 72 -1.10 -10.27 3.92
CA PHE A 72 -1.90 -10.23 5.14
C PHE A 72 -2.98 -11.31 5.05
N VAL A 73 -3.05 -12.17 6.07
CA VAL A 73 -4.00 -13.28 6.10
C VAL A 73 -5.15 -12.95 7.04
N ALA A 74 -6.35 -12.81 6.48
CA ALA A 74 -7.58 -12.81 7.24
C ALA A 74 -7.95 -14.25 7.60
N ARG A 75 -8.19 -14.55 8.87
CA ARG A 75 -8.61 -15.87 9.33
C ARG A 75 -10.12 -15.91 9.49
N GLU A 76 -10.74 -16.99 9.03
CA GLU A 76 -12.17 -17.20 9.24
C GLU A 76 -12.51 -17.20 10.74
N GLY A 77 -13.57 -16.48 11.11
CA GLY A 77 -14.00 -16.31 12.51
C GLY A 77 -13.27 -15.21 13.28
N GLU A 78 -12.15 -14.68 12.77
CA GLU A 78 -11.43 -13.56 13.37
C GLU A 78 -11.91 -12.23 12.78
N SER A 79 -12.06 -11.22 13.64
CA SER A 79 -12.44 -9.88 13.18
C SER A 79 -11.28 -9.21 12.45
N MET A 80 -11.53 -8.73 11.24
CA MET A 80 -10.59 -7.88 10.52
C MET A 80 -10.49 -6.49 11.19
N VAL A 81 -9.33 -5.85 11.10
CA VAL A 81 -9.19 -4.47 11.58
C VAL A 81 -10.06 -3.54 10.74
N LYS A 82 -10.77 -2.62 11.40
CA LYS A 82 -11.84 -1.81 10.78
C LYS A 82 -11.35 -0.91 9.64
N ASP A 83 -10.08 -0.54 9.67
CA ASP A 83 -9.40 0.33 8.73
C ASP A 83 -8.51 -0.44 7.74
N PHE A 84 -8.72 -1.75 7.59
CA PHE A 84 -8.11 -2.54 6.52
C PHE A 84 -8.82 -2.26 5.20
N LEU A 85 -8.09 -1.66 4.24
CA LEU A 85 -8.59 -1.31 2.89
C LEU A 85 -10.05 -0.81 2.89
N PRO A 86 -10.39 0.21 3.71
CA PRO A 86 -11.76 0.69 3.78
C PRO A 86 -12.18 1.24 2.42
N SER A 87 -13.44 1.01 2.03
CA SER A 87 -14.03 1.75 0.93
C SER A 87 -14.04 3.24 1.25
N ILE A 88 -13.79 4.09 0.26
CA ILE A 88 -14.14 5.51 0.38
C ILE A 88 -15.66 5.54 0.41
N ALA A 89 -16.26 5.98 1.53
CA ALA A 89 -17.69 6.20 1.58
C ALA A 89 -18.05 7.29 0.56
N ASP A 90 -19.13 7.08 -0.21
CA ASP A 90 -19.70 8.05 -1.16
C ASP A 90 -19.99 9.42 -0.50
#